data_AF-A0A3N5W1T5-F1
#
_entry.id   AF-A0A3N5W1T5-F1
#
_cell.length_a   1.000
_cell.length_b   1.000
_cell.length_c   1.000
_cell.angle_alpha   90.00
_cell.angle_beta   90.00
_cell.angle_gamma   90.00
#
_symmetry.space_group_name_H-M   'P 1'
#
loop_
_entity.id
_entity.type
_entity.pdbx_description
1 polymer ?
#
loop_
_entity_poly.entity_id
_entity_poly.type
_entity_poly.pdbx_seq_one_letter_code
_entity_poly.pdbx_strand_id
1 'polypeptide(L)'
;EVYAPSLAVVALCLWILLRWAAGNDGPRPLAPLLLIVYVLSLSIGVHLGTYLALPAFALFLLLVERRVLFDPRFLALAAFLTLLGLTVHFFLPIRSALNPVLDEANPETRHEFFDFLLRKQYKPNNPFVRQAPWSFQFEMYWLAFQRQFGGLLPILGLAGAWHHWARARRSFVLYAVLFLLTSLFLVFYMNFTEHEVRERDYFFAPSFFLWGGWMGLGSAAIVAWAGRARLLGGAVPLRPAALVLLALLPAALLARSFDERDRRGNYIAHEYAWNILSFLEPDAVLFTNGDNDTFPLWYLQEVEGVRRDVRVANLALLNTPWYIWQLKHLEPKIPIGFTDQEIEQIRPVRTREGAVLTPKDQAVFEILRAADWKRPVYFAVTVPDLMGLDRNKVVSLEGLVYRVLPTPTESFIDVAKCEENLFRNYSYRGVLTAEGASDDGVARDSNEVKLVANYSAAFGRLAIQFRNEERLPDAVRAMEMAGRITPRFRVYEGLMGPLYAEARMFDEAETLFQRQIEEAPDSLGAHLGLAYVRERQGRAGEAERFYRSAIALAPEHQEAYLRLCRLLIQEGDLQGGREVLAEWLAIRPDDAAGQAQLREIDRAISAGAGAGGETSGADS
;
A
#
# COMPACT_ATOMS: atom_id res chain seq x y z
N GLU A 1 14.49 -3.53 10.91
CA GLU A 1 14.38 -2.07 11.02
C GLU A 1 15.80 -1.51 11.18
N VAL A 2 16.20 -0.49 10.39
CA VAL A 2 17.59 0.04 10.37
C VAL A 2 17.67 1.56 10.60
N TYR A 3 16.54 2.28 10.52
CA TYR A 3 16.51 3.74 10.57
C TYR A 3 16.59 4.24 12.01
N ALA A 4 15.97 3.56 12.98
CA ALA A 4 16.06 3.94 14.39
C ALA A 4 17.49 3.77 14.94
N PRO A 5 18.20 2.65 14.71
CA PRO A 5 19.62 2.53 15.05
C PRO A 5 20.49 3.58 14.35
N SER A 6 20.25 3.85 13.06
CA SER A 6 20.94 4.92 12.31
C SER A 6 20.73 6.29 12.97
N LEU A 7 19.50 6.60 13.39
CA LEU A 7 19.19 7.85 14.08
C LEU A 7 19.87 7.94 15.45
N ALA A 8 19.89 6.84 16.21
CA ALA A 8 20.57 6.76 17.50
C ALA A 8 22.08 7.04 17.35
N VAL A 9 22.71 6.51 16.30
CA VAL A 9 24.12 6.80 15.97
C VAL A 9 24.32 8.29 15.67
N VAL A 10 23.49 8.89 14.82
CA VAL A 10 23.59 10.33 14.51
C VAL A 10 23.42 11.18 15.76
N ALA A 11 22.45 10.85 16.62
CA ALA A 11 22.20 11.54 17.88
C ALA A 11 23.38 11.41 18.85
N LEU A 12 23.97 10.22 18.98
CA LEU A 12 25.16 9.97 19.79
C LEU A 12 26.35 10.79 19.30
N CYS A 13 26.65 10.74 17.99
CA CYS A 13 27.76 11.50 17.41
C CYS A 13 27.55 13.01 17.55
N LEU A 14 26.32 13.49 17.35
CA LEU A 14 25.95 14.89 17.57
C LEU A 14 26.17 15.31 19.03
N TRP A 15 25.78 14.49 19.99
CA TRP A 15 26.00 14.73 21.41
C TRP A 15 27.50 14.77 21.75
N ILE A 16 28.29 13.78 21.30
CA ILE A 16 29.75 13.74 21.51
C ILE A 16 30.39 15.01 20.93
N LEU A 17 30.01 15.41 19.71
CA LEU A 17 30.57 16.57 19.03
C LEU A 17 30.27 17.88 19.78
N LEU A 18 29.03 18.05 20.24
CA LEU A 18 28.62 19.21 21.04
C LEU A 18 29.33 19.25 22.40
N ARG A 19 29.47 18.10 23.07
CA ARG A 19 30.21 17.97 24.34
C ARG A 19 31.69 18.29 24.18
N TRP A 20 32.30 17.81 23.10
CA TRP A 20 33.69 18.11 22.75
C TRP A 20 33.89 19.61 22.50
N ALA A 21 32.97 20.25 21.77
CA ALA A 21 33.04 21.69 21.50
C ALA A 21 32.80 22.56 22.74
N ALA A 22 32.02 22.08 23.71
CA ALA A 22 31.76 22.76 24.97
C ALA A 22 32.92 22.71 25.98
N GLY A 23 33.99 21.96 25.71
CA GLY A 23 35.18 21.89 26.56
C GLY A 23 35.95 23.23 26.64
N ASN A 24 36.64 23.44 27.77
CA ASN A 24 37.36 24.68 28.14
C ASN A 24 38.43 25.14 27.13
N ASP A 25 38.90 26.37 27.29
CA ASP A 25 39.84 27.13 26.42
C ASP A 25 41.25 26.51 26.22
N GLY A 26 41.48 25.28 26.68
CA GLY A 26 42.70 24.52 26.46
C GLY A 26 42.71 23.73 25.14
N PRO A 27 43.82 23.02 24.84
CA PRO A 27 43.88 22.14 23.68
C PRO A 27 42.83 21.02 23.80
N ARG A 28 41.91 20.98 22.83
CA ARG A 28 40.83 19.99 22.80
C ARG A 28 41.37 18.60 22.45
N PRO A 29 40.96 17.53 23.16
CA PRO A 29 41.41 16.18 22.85
C PRO A 29 40.85 15.70 21.51
N LEU A 30 41.63 14.94 20.74
CA LEU A 30 41.20 14.35 19.46
C LEU A 30 40.33 13.10 19.64
N ALA A 31 40.45 12.41 20.78
CA ALA A 31 39.81 11.11 21.00
C ALA A 31 38.27 11.10 20.77
N PRO A 32 37.48 12.09 21.24
CA PRO A 32 36.04 12.12 20.94
C PRO A 32 35.71 12.24 19.46
N LEU A 33 36.54 12.95 18.68
CA LEU A 33 36.35 13.09 17.24
C LEU A 33 36.74 11.80 16.50
N LEU A 34 37.81 11.15 16.93
CA LEU A 34 38.21 9.84 16.42
C LEU A 34 37.14 8.78 16.71
N LEU A 35 36.50 8.85 17.88
CA LEU A 35 35.35 7.99 18.22
C LEU A 35 34.18 8.24 17.26
N ILE A 36 33.86 9.50 16.94
CA ILE A 36 32.82 9.83 15.93
C ILE A 36 33.17 9.21 14.58
N VAL A 37 34.42 9.36 14.11
CA VAL A 37 34.87 8.75 12.84
C VAL A 37 34.68 7.24 12.84
N TYR A 38 35.11 6.57 13.92
CA TYR A 38 34.98 5.13 14.04
C TYR A 38 33.50 4.67 14.08
N VAL A 39 32.66 5.33 14.89
CA VAL A 39 31.24 5.00 15.02
C VAL A 39 30.48 5.22 13.70
N LEU A 40 30.74 6.33 13.00
CA LEU A 40 30.14 6.57 11.68
C LEU A 40 30.61 5.53 10.66
N SER A 41 31.87 5.09 10.72
CA SER A 41 32.40 4.06 9.84
C SER A 41 31.75 2.69 10.07
N LEU A 42 31.55 2.31 11.34
CA LEU A 42 30.79 1.11 11.69
C LEU A 42 29.33 1.20 11.23
N SER A 43 28.72 2.39 11.30
CA SER A 43 27.31 2.55 11.00
C SER A 43 26.96 2.38 9.52
N ILE A 44 27.93 2.33 8.60
CA ILE A 44 27.67 1.91 7.21
C ILE A 44 27.01 0.52 7.21
N GLY A 45 27.44 -0.38 8.09
CA GLY A 45 26.84 -1.70 8.26
C GLY A 45 25.42 -1.68 8.84
N VAL A 46 24.94 -0.52 9.31
CA VAL A 46 23.57 -0.30 9.76
C VAL A 46 22.76 0.36 8.65
N HIS A 47 23.13 1.58 8.24
CA HIS A 47 22.47 2.33 7.19
C HIS A 47 23.34 3.50 6.69
N LEU A 48 23.41 3.71 5.38
CA LEU A 48 24.21 4.80 4.78
C LEU A 48 23.74 6.20 5.16
N GLY A 49 22.50 6.34 5.61
CA GLY A 49 21.90 7.64 5.98
C GLY A 49 22.65 8.40 7.08
N THR A 50 23.45 7.72 7.91
CA THR A 50 24.27 8.41 8.94
C THR A 50 25.31 9.34 8.33
N TYR A 51 25.77 9.08 7.10
CA TYR A 51 26.77 9.89 6.40
C TYR A 51 26.26 11.26 5.99
N LEU A 52 24.93 11.45 5.93
CA LEU A 52 24.33 12.75 5.73
C LEU A 52 24.72 13.74 6.84
N ALA A 53 25.19 13.26 7.99
CA ALA A 53 25.70 14.11 9.06
C ALA A 53 27.11 14.67 8.81
N LEU A 54 27.92 14.02 7.96
CA LEU A 54 29.33 14.40 7.75
C LEU A 54 29.52 15.85 7.28
N PRO A 55 28.77 16.37 6.28
CA PRO A 55 28.96 17.76 5.85
C PRO A 55 28.65 18.75 6.98
N ALA A 56 27.63 18.48 7.79
CA ALA A 56 27.27 19.32 8.93
C ALA A 56 28.35 19.27 10.03
N PHE A 57 28.91 18.09 10.32
CA PHE A 57 29.98 17.90 11.29
C PHE A 57 31.29 18.55 10.83
N ALA A 58 31.67 18.39 9.56
CA ALA A 58 32.84 19.02 8.98
C ALA A 58 32.73 20.55 9.02
N LEU A 59 31.57 21.10 8.65
CA LEU A 59 31.31 22.53 8.75
C LEU A 59 31.43 23.02 10.20
N PHE A 60 30.87 22.28 11.17
CA PHE A 60 30.99 22.64 12.57
C PHE A 60 32.44 22.62 13.07
N LEU A 61 33.23 21.62 12.66
CA LEU A 61 34.67 21.58 12.96
C LEU A 61 35.42 22.77 12.36
N LEU A 62 35.08 23.20 11.14
CA LEU A 62 35.63 24.44 10.54
C LEU A 62 35.31 25.68 11.39
N LEU A 63 34.11 25.76 11.96
CA LEU A 63 33.64 26.90 12.76
C LEU A 63 34.20 26.90 14.20
N VAL A 64 34.57 25.74 14.74
CA VAL A 64 35.03 25.58 16.13
C VAL A 64 36.55 25.45 16.23
N GLU A 65 37.16 24.54 15.45
CA GLU A 65 38.59 24.26 15.50
C GLU A 65 39.08 23.73 14.13
N ARG A 66 39.19 24.63 13.14
CA ARG A 66 39.59 24.28 11.77
C ARG A 66 40.90 23.50 11.68
N ARG A 67 41.80 23.65 12.66
CA ARG A 67 43.12 23.01 12.69
C ARG A 67 43.01 21.48 12.70
N VAL A 68 41.98 20.93 13.33
CA VAL A 68 41.78 19.46 13.40
C VAL A 68 41.67 18.85 12.01
N LEU A 69 40.95 19.50 11.08
CA LEU A 69 40.73 18.98 9.73
C LEU A 69 41.99 18.93 8.87
N PHE A 70 43.05 19.61 9.29
CA PHE A 70 44.34 19.65 8.61
C PHE A 70 45.48 19.06 9.46
N ASP A 71 45.19 18.49 10.63
CA ASP A 71 46.18 17.83 11.47
C ASP A 71 46.53 16.45 10.87
N PRO A 72 47.78 16.21 10.41
CA PRO A 72 48.17 14.94 9.81
C PRO A 72 47.98 13.75 10.76
N ARG A 73 48.13 13.95 12.08
CA ARG A 73 47.92 12.88 13.07
C ARG A 73 46.46 12.49 13.16
N PHE A 74 45.58 13.49 13.21
CA PHE A 74 44.13 13.25 13.19
C PHE A 74 43.72 12.55 11.89
N LEU A 75 44.19 13.02 10.73
CA LEU A 75 43.86 12.44 9.44
C LEU A 75 44.34 10.99 9.31
N ALA A 76 45.56 10.68 9.75
CA ALA A 76 46.09 9.32 9.73
C ALA A 76 45.29 8.37 10.65
N LEU A 77 44.98 8.80 11.87
CA LEU A 77 44.18 8.01 12.81
C LEU A 77 42.73 7.86 12.33
N ALA A 78 42.14 8.90 11.76
CA ALA A 78 40.79 8.87 11.18
C ALA A 78 40.72 7.93 9.97
N ALA A 79 41.74 7.93 9.11
CA ALA A 79 41.85 6.99 7.99
C ALA A 79 41.97 5.54 8.49
N PHE A 80 42.84 5.30 9.49
CA PHE A 80 42.98 3.98 10.11
C PHE A 80 41.67 3.49 10.74
N LEU A 81 40.99 4.33 11.52
CA LEU A 81 39.70 3.97 12.14
C LEU A 81 38.58 3.79 11.13
N THR A 82 38.60 4.56 10.03
CA THR A 82 37.67 4.34 8.91
C THR A 82 37.88 2.96 8.29
N LEU A 83 39.12 2.61 7.96
CA LEU A 83 39.46 1.30 7.42
C LEU A 83 39.10 0.17 8.40
N LEU A 84 39.37 0.37 9.70
CA LEU A 84 39.00 -0.58 10.75
C LEU A 84 37.48 -0.74 10.84
N GLY A 85 36.71 0.35 10.83
CA GLY A 85 35.25 0.31 10.87
C GLY A 85 34.65 -0.37 9.64
N LEU A 86 35.22 -0.12 8.45
CA LEU A 86 34.78 -0.75 7.20
C LEU A 86 34.99 -2.27 7.17
N THR A 87 35.89 -2.81 8.00
CA THR A 87 36.12 -4.27 8.06
C THR A 87 34.89 -5.08 8.46
N VAL A 88 33.87 -4.46 9.07
CA VAL A 88 32.58 -5.13 9.37
C VAL A 88 31.93 -5.72 8.11
N HIS A 89 32.18 -5.15 6.93
CA HIS A 89 31.63 -5.65 5.67
C HIS A 89 32.26 -6.96 5.20
N PHE A 90 33.44 -7.35 5.72
CA PHE A 90 34.02 -8.65 5.39
C PHE A 90 33.19 -9.83 5.88
N PHE A 91 32.19 -9.59 6.74
CA PHE A 91 31.17 -10.59 7.04
C PHE A 91 30.36 -11.01 5.80
N LEU A 92 30.15 -10.12 4.82
CA LEU A 92 29.35 -10.39 3.63
C LEU A 92 29.88 -11.56 2.78
N PRO A 93 31.15 -11.56 2.30
CA PRO A 93 31.68 -12.68 1.51
C PRO A 93 31.72 -13.98 2.32
N ILE A 94 32.00 -13.90 3.63
CA ILE A 94 31.98 -15.06 4.52
C ILE A 94 30.55 -15.64 4.60
N ARG A 95 29.53 -14.79 4.72
CA ARG A 95 28.14 -15.22 4.85
C ARG A 95 27.59 -15.75 3.53
N SER A 96 27.95 -15.13 2.41
CA SER A 96 27.56 -15.52 1.05
C SER A 96 28.13 -16.88 0.67
N ALA A 97 29.39 -17.18 1.01
CA ALA A 97 30.00 -18.51 0.83
C ALA A 97 29.27 -19.66 1.54
N LEU A 98 28.41 -19.35 2.53
CA LEU A 98 27.55 -20.33 3.21
C LEU A 98 26.20 -20.55 2.50
N ASN A 99 26.01 -19.98 1.30
CA ASN A 99 24.78 -20.06 0.50
C ASN A 99 23.51 -19.77 1.32
N PRO A 100 23.35 -18.54 1.88
CA PRO A 100 22.10 -18.16 2.52
C PRO A 100 20.92 -18.33 1.57
N VAL A 101 19.74 -18.57 2.12
CA VAL A 101 18.50 -18.69 1.35
C VAL A 101 18.27 -17.47 0.45
N LEU A 102 18.57 -16.28 0.96
CA LEU A 102 18.64 -15.04 0.20
C LEU A 102 20.08 -14.54 0.18
N ASP A 103 20.74 -14.63 -0.98
CA ASP A 103 22.11 -14.17 -1.17
C ASP A 103 22.16 -12.99 -2.14
N GLU A 104 21.64 -11.84 -1.69
CA GLU A 104 21.42 -10.68 -2.55
C GLU A 104 22.72 -10.22 -3.24
N ALA A 105 22.72 -10.31 -4.58
CA ALA A 105 23.86 -10.04 -5.46
C ALA A 105 25.10 -10.94 -5.28
N ASN A 106 25.04 -11.99 -4.45
CA ASN A 106 26.09 -12.99 -4.23
C ASN A 106 27.50 -12.36 -4.06
N PRO A 107 27.78 -11.64 -2.96
CA PRO A 107 29.05 -10.96 -2.73
C PRO A 107 30.18 -11.88 -2.27
N GLU A 108 30.19 -13.17 -2.66
CA GLU A 108 31.19 -14.16 -2.24
C GLU A 108 32.59 -13.84 -2.77
N THR A 109 32.64 -13.48 -4.05
CA THR A 109 33.88 -13.19 -4.77
C THR A 109 34.31 -11.75 -4.57
N ARG A 110 35.62 -11.47 -4.73
CA ARG A 110 36.16 -10.11 -4.60
C ARG A 110 35.44 -9.12 -5.51
N HIS A 111 35.12 -9.49 -6.75
CA HIS A 111 34.53 -8.57 -7.71
C HIS A 111 33.10 -8.19 -7.30
N GLU A 112 32.25 -9.17 -7.04
CA GLU A 112 30.86 -8.95 -6.65
C GLU A 112 30.72 -8.38 -5.23
N PHE A 113 31.65 -8.65 -4.32
CA PHE A 113 31.75 -7.94 -3.04
C PHE A 113 31.92 -6.43 -3.22
N PHE A 114 32.85 -5.99 -4.08
CA PHE A 114 33.04 -4.56 -4.34
C PHE A 114 31.87 -3.97 -5.12
N ASP A 115 31.27 -4.70 -6.06
CA ASP A 115 30.09 -4.25 -6.80
C ASP A 115 28.88 -4.07 -5.88
N PHE A 116 28.70 -4.97 -4.91
CA PHE A 116 27.70 -4.86 -3.85
C PHE A 116 27.93 -3.62 -2.99
N LEU A 117 29.16 -3.40 -2.49
CA LEU A 117 29.49 -2.23 -1.67
C LEU A 117 29.31 -0.91 -2.42
N LEU A 118 29.66 -0.89 -3.72
CA LEU A 118 29.46 0.25 -4.59
C LEU A 118 28.01 0.36 -5.11
N ARG A 119 27.14 -0.58 -4.71
CA ARG A 119 25.72 -0.61 -5.05
C ARG A 119 25.47 -0.60 -6.55
N LYS A 120 26.34 -1.23 -7.35
CA LYS A 120 26.24 -1.24 -8.82
C LYS A 120 24.97 -1.93 -9.33
N GLN A 121 24.36 -2.80 -8.52
CA GLN A 121 23.06 -3.42 -8.85
C GLN A 121 21.92 -2.40 -8.92
N TYR A 122 22.06 -1.23 -8.30
CA TYR A 122 21.08 -0.15 -8.39
C TYR A 122 21.55 0.88 -9.43
N LYS A 123 20.69 1.18 -10.40
CA LYS A 123 20.93 2.31 -11.31
C LYS A 123 20.69 3.61 -10.54
N PRO A 124 21.69 4.48 -10.33
CA PRO A 124 21.47 5.74 -9.64
C PRO A 124 20.54 6.61 -10.48
N ASN A 125 19.45 7.07 -9.86
CA ASN A 125 18.58 8.08 -10.47
C ASN A 125 19.35 9.40 -10.57
N ASN A 126 19.21 10.11 -11.70
CA ASN A 126 19.74 11.46 -11.82
C ASN A 126 18.78 12.43 -11.09
N PRO A 127 19.18 13.05 -9.96
CA PRO A 127 18.29 13.92 -9.19
C PRO A 127 17.95 15.23 -9.93
N PHE A 128 18.73 15.61 -10.95
CA PHE A 128 18.46 16.78 -11.78
C PHE A 128 17.34 16.55 -12.80
N VAL A 129 17.02 15.29 -13.12
CA VAL A 129 15.88 14.92 -13.96
C VAL A 129 14.75 14.48 -13.04
N ARG A 130 13.81 15.38 -12.73
CA ARG A 130 12.76 15.11 -11.74
C ARG A 130 11.81 14.01 -12.22
N GLN A 131 11.51 13.05 -11.33
CA GLN A 131 10.54 11.98 -11.59
C GLN A 131 9.09 12.35 -11.26
N ALA A 132 8.90 13.45 -10.55
CA ALA A 132 7.61 14.05 -10.22
C ALA A 132 7.77 15.57 -10.06
N PRO A 133 6.69 16.36 -10.15
CA PRO A 133 6.74 17.79 -9.90
C PRO A 133 7.30 18.12 -8.51
N TRP A 134 8.02 19.25 -8.41
CA TRP A 134 8.55 19.73 -7.13
C TRP A 134 7.46 19.92 -6.07
N SER A 135 6.30 20.46 -6.48
CA SER A 135 5.14 20.64 -5.59
C SER A 135 4.77 19.34 -4.89
N PHE A 136 4.63 18.25 -5.66
CA PHE A 136 4.30 16.93 -5.14
C PHE A 136 5.36 16.43 -4.15
N GLN A 137 6.64 16.49 -4.53
CA GLN A 137 7.71 15.93 -3.69
C GLN A 137 7.93 16.74 -2.40
N PHE A 138 7.75 18.06 -2.43
CA PHE A 138 7.73 18.89 -1.22
C PHE A 138 6.47 18.64 -0.38
N GLU A 139 5.32 18.48 -1.02
CA GLU A 139 4.06 18.18 -0.35
C GLU A 139 4.15 16.87 0.42
N MET A 140 4.80 15.83 -0.12
CA MET A 140 5.04 14.59 0.62
C MET A 140 5.80 14.81 1.93
N TYR A 141 6.89 15.57 1.90
CA TYR A 141 7.62 15.93 3.13
C TYR A 141 6.75 16.77 4.07
N TRP A 142 6.04 17.76 3.53
CA TRP A 142 5.18 18.65 4.30
C TRP A 142 4.04 17.90 4.99
N LEU A 143 3.38 16.98 4.30
CA LEU A 143 2.33 16.12 4.85
C LEU A 143 2.88 15.25 5.97
N ALA A 144 4.04 14.60 5.78
CA ALA A 144 4.68 13.82 6.83
C ALA A 144 5.03 14.70 8.05
N PHE A 145 5.56 15.90 7.81
CA PHE A 145 5.86 16.87 8.85
C PHE A 145 4.60 17.35 9.59
N GLN A 146 3.49 17.61 8.88
CA GLN A 146 2.21 18.03 9.46
C GLN A 146 1.51 16.91 10.22
N ARG A 147 1.61 15.67 9.76
CA ARG A 147 1.14 14.48 10.51
C ARG A 147 1.84 14.41 11.86
N GLN A 148 3.17 14.66 11.89
CA GLN A 148 3.97 14.60 13.11
C GLN A 148 3.85 15.84 14.02
N PHE A 149 3.82 17.04 13.44
CA PHE A 149 3.95 18.32 14.16
C PHE A 149 2.86 19.34 13.78
N GLY A 150 1.67 18.90 13.37
CA GLY A 150 0.60 19.83 12.98
C GLY A 150 0.13 20.77 14.09
N GLY A 151 -0.67 21.77 13.72
CA GLY A 151 -1.23 22.76 14.66
C GLY A 151 -0.20 23.81 15.10
N LEU A 152 -0.11 24.08 16.41
CA LEU A 152 0.77 25.13 16.96
C LEU A 152 2.22 24.67 17.19
N LEU A 153 2.52 23.39 17.03
CA LEU A 153 3.84 22.81 17.29
C LEU A 153 4.96 23.33 16.39
N PRO A 154 4.74 23.67 15.11
CA PRO A 154 5.79 24.25 14.29
C PRO A 154 6.24 25.62 14.82
N ILE A 155 5.31 26.39 15.40
CA ILE A 155 5.64 27.68 16.02
C ILE A 155 6.58 27.49 17.22
N LEU A 156 6.37 26.45 18.01
CA LEU A 156 7.25 26.09 19.12
C LEU A 156 8.66 25.72 18.63
N GLY A 157 8.74 24.97 17.52
CA GLY A 157 10.01 24.67 16.84
C GLY A 157 10.73 25.93 16.35
N LEU A 158 10.03 26.85 15.69
CA LEU A 158 10.58 28.12 15.24
C LEU A 158 11.07 28.99 16.40
N ALA A 159 10.30 29.07 17.49
CA ALA A 159 10.70 29.80 18.69
C ALA A 159 11.98 29.23 19.30
N GLY A 160 12.11 27.90 19.32
CA GLY A 160 13.33 27.22 19.78
C GLY A 160 14.51 27.39 18.83
N ALA A 161 14.30 27.36 17.53
CA ALA A 161 15.32 27.64 16.52
C ALA A 161 15.88 29.07 16.68
N TRP A 162 15.00 30.06 16.83
CA TRP A 162 15.37 31.44 17.13
C TRP A 162 16.16 31.56 18.44
N HIS A 163 15.68 30.88 19.49
CA HIS A 163 16.35 30.86 20.79
C HIS A 163 17.76 30.26 20.71
N HIS A 164 17.91 29.16 19.96
CA HIS A 164 19.18 28.50 19.71
C HIS A 164 20.13 29.42 18.95
N TRP A 165 19.68 30.08 17.88
CA TRP A 165 20.47 31.05 17.12
C TRP A 165 20.97 32.21 18.00
N ALA A 166 20.09 32.78 18.82
CA ALA A 166 20.41 33.93 19.65
C ALA A 166 21.49 33.63 20.70
N ARG A 167 21.61 32.39 21.17
CA ARG A 167 22.53 32.00 22.26
C ARG A 167 23.76 31.22 21.82
N ALA A 168 23.64 30.41 20.78
CA ALA A 168 24.71 29.51 20.35
C ALA A 168 24.71 29.36 18.81
N ARG A 169 25.19 30.40 18.12
CA ARG A 169 25.21 30.46 16.65
C ARG A 169 25.92 29.27 15.99
N ARG A 170 27.06 28.83 16.55
CA ARG A 170 27.85 27.72 15.97
C ARG A 170 27.08 26.40 16.00
N SER A 171 26.49 26.03 17.14
CA SER A 171 25.69 24.81 17.26
C SER A 171 24.35 24.93 16.54
N PHE A 172 23.79 26.14 16.42
CA PHE A 172 22.62 26.37 15.56
C PHE A 172 22.93 26.05 14.10
N VAL A 173 24.06 26.54 13.56
CA VAL A 173 24.45 26.26 12.17
C VAL A 173 24.62 24.76 11.95
N LEU A 174 25.24 24.04 12.88
CA LEU A 174 25.31 22.57 12.85
C LEU A 174 23.92 21.92 12.76
N TYR A 175 23.01 22.30 13.67
CA TYR A 175 21.63 21.77 13.70
C TYR A 175 20.86 22.10 12.42
N ALA A 176 20.95 23.34 11.95
CA ALA A 176 20.23 23.83 10.78
C ALA A 176 20.71 23.15 9.49
N VAL A 177 22.02 23.01 9.29
CA VAL A 177 22.56 22.29 8.13
C VAL A 177 22.16 20.82 8.17
N LEU A 178 22.27 20.17 9.33
CA LEU A 178 21.85 18.78 9.47
C LEU A 178 20.34 18.61 9.20
N PHE A 179 19.50 19.54 9.67
CA PHE A 179 18.07 19.55 9.39
C PHE A 179 17.79 19.72 7.90
N LEU A 180 18.45 20.66 7.21
CA LEU A 180 18.29 20.86 5.77
C LEU A 180 18.75 19.66 4.95
N LEU A 181 19.86 19.03 5.34
CA LEU A 181 20.38 17.82 4.69
C LEU A 181 19.43 16.62 4.84
N THR A 182 18.74 16.52 5.98
CA THR A 182 17.82 15.41 6.29
C THR A 182 16.36 15.71 5.96
N SER A 183 16.07 16.89 5.38
CA SER A 183 14.73 17.29 4.90
C SER A 183 14.79 17.63 3.40
N LEU A 184 14.97 18.90 3.06
CA LEU A 184 14.86 19.43 1.70
C LEU A 184 15.90 18.82 0.74
N PHE A 185 17.12 18.58 1.22
CA PHE A 185 18.13 17.92 0.40
C PHE A 185 17.73 16.48 0.08
N LEU A 186 17.15 15.73 1.03
CA LEU A 186 16.67 14.37 0.76
C LEU A 186 15.50 14.36 -0.23
N VAL A 187 14.59 15.34 -0.18
CA VAL A 187 13.54 15.50 -1.21
C VAL A 187 14.16 15.65 -2.60
N PHE A 188 15.18 16.50 -2.74
CA PHE A 188 15.93 16.63 -3.99
C PHE A 188 16.66 15.33 -4.36
N TYR A 189 17.47 14.78 -3.47
CA TYR A 189 18.36 13.65 -3.75
C TYR A 189 17.59 12.36 -4.08
N MET A 190 16.55 12.05 -3.31
CA MET A 190 15.79 10.81 -3.46
C MET A 190 14.90 10.82 -4.71
N ASN A 191 14.45 12.00 -5.15
CA ASN A 191 13.73 12.19 -6.40
C ASN A 191 12.56 11.20 -6.60
N PHE A 192 11.69 11.11 -5.60
CA PHE A 192 10.57 10.16 -5.56
C PHE A 192 9.56 10.33 -6.72
N THR A 193 8.89 9.25 -7.09
CA THR A 193 7.81 9.25 -8.09
C THR A 193 6.44 9.55 -7.46
N GLU A 194 5.43 9.84 -8.27
CA GLU A 194 4.03 9.94 -7.81
C GLU A 194 3.43 8.58 -7.41
N HIS A 195 4.08 7.48 -7.79
CA HIS A 195 3.59 6.11 -7.59
C HIS A 195 4.60 5.30 -6.79
N GLU A 196 4.76 5.67 -5.52
CA GLU A 196 5.57 4.91 -4.59
C GLU A 196 4.77 3.75 -3.99
N VAL A 197 5.41 2.57 -3.92
CA VAL A 197 4.77 1.33 -3.43
C VAL A 197 4.62 1.32 -1.90
N ARG A 198 5.23 2.28 -1.20
CA ARG A 198 5.22 2.39 0.26
C ARG A 198 5.34 3.84 0.71
N GLU A 199 4.83 4.13 1.89
CA GLU A 199 5.13 5.39 2.57
C GLU A 199 6.64 5.50 2.81
N ARG A 200 7.19 6.73 2.71
CA ARG A 200 8.63 7.01 2.77
C ARG A 200 8.99 8.05 3.83
N ASP A 201 8.10 8.25 4.79
CA ASP A 201 8.26 9.19 5.90
C ASP A 201 9.49 8.88 6.78
N TYR A 202 9.85 7.60 6.91
CA TYR A 202 11.02 7.15 7.67
C TYR A 202 12.36 7.73 7.18
N PHE A 203 12.48 8.12 5.90
CA PHE A 203 13.68 8.81 5.41
C PHE A 203 13.88 10.18 6.06
N PHE A 204 12.78 10.82 6.48
CA PHE A 204 12.78 12.15 7.09
C PHE A 204 12.84 12.11 8.61
N ALA A 205 12.83 10.92 9.24
CA ALA A 205 12.89 10.77 10.69
C ALA A 205 14.03 11.57 11.37
N PRO A 206 15.25 11.67 10.80
CA PRO A 206 16.29 12.53 11.38
C PRO A 206 15.92 14.01 11.41
N SER A 207 15.20 14.52 10.40
CA SER A 207 14.74 15.91 10.42
C SER A 207 13.69 16.15 11.50
N PHE A 208 12.81 15.17 11.75
CA PHE A 208 11.79 15.25 12.80
C PHE A 208 12.43 15.22 14.20
N PHE A 209 13.46 14.40 14.40
CA PHE A 209 14.26 14.40 15.61
C PHE A 209 14.89 15.78 15.89
N LEU A 210 15.50 16.40 14.87
CA LEU A 210 16.11 17.72 15.02
C LEU A 210 15.07 18.81 15.30
N TRP A 211 13.92 18.75 14.63
CA TRP A 211 12.81 19.65 14.89
C TRP A 211 12.28 19.50 16.32
N GLY A 212 12.13 18.27 16.81
CA GLY A 212 11.78 17.98 18.21
C GLY A 212 12.80 18.57 19.19
N GLY A 213 14.09 18.55 18.84
CA GLY A 213 15.13 19.25 19.61
C GLY A 213 14.92 20.77 19.70
N TRP A 214 14.57 21.42 18.58
CA TRP A 214 14.20 22.83 18.62
C TRP A 214 12.91 23.07 19.39
N MET A 215 11.89 22.23 19.25
CA MET A 215 10.67 22.33 20.08
C MET A 215 11.02 22.28 21.57
N GLY A 216 11.90 21.38 22.00
CA GLY A 216 12.38 21.31 23.39
C GLY A 216 13.08 22.60 23.86
N LEU A 217 13.91 23.21 23.01
CA LEU A 217 14.53 24.51 23.29
C LEU A 217 13.49 25.65 23.36
N GLY A 218 12.47 25.60 22.51
CA GLY A 218 11.34 26.53 22.52
C GLY A 218 10.54 26.40 23.82
N SER A 219 10.23 25.17 24.24
CA SER A 219 9.60 24.87 25.52
C SER A 219 10.41 25.42 26.69
N ALA A 220 11.73 25.20 26.71
CA ALA A 220 12.61 25.73 27.74
C ALA A 220 12.61 27.28 27.77
N ALA A 221 12.60 27.92 26.60
CA ALA A 221 12.51 29.37 26.50
C ALA A 221 11.19 29.92 27.06
N ILE A 222 10.07 29.25 26.78
CA ILE A 222 8.75 29.60 27.33
C ILE A 222 8.73 29.43 28.85
N VAL A 223 9.24 28.31 29.38
CA VAL A 223 9.33 28.10 30.84
C VAL A 223 10.19 29.18 31.50
N ALA A 224 11.31 29.55 30.88
CA ALA A 224 12.19 30.60 31.39
C ALA A 224 11.53 31.98 31.36
N TRP A 225 10.72 32.27 30.33
CA TRP A 225 9.92 33.50 30.25
C TRP A 225 8.79 33.50 31.29
N ALA A 226 8.04 32.41 31.42
CA ALA A 226 6.97 32.24 32.39
C ALA A 226 7.47 32.32 33.84
N GLY A 227 8.73 31.98 34.09
CA GLY A 227 9.42 32.22 35.37
C GLY A 227 9.53 33.68 35.77
N ARG A 228 9.47 34.61 34.81
CA ARG A 228 9.51 36.07 35.05
C ARG A 228 8.14 36.74 34.96
N ALA A 229 7.13 36.05 34.45
CA ALA A 229 5.79 36.58 34.23
C ALA A 229 4.83 36.20 35.36
N ARG A 230 3.91 37.12 35.68
CA ARG A 230 2.87 36.90 36.69
C ARG A 230 1.52 37.42 36.19
N LEU A 231 0.43 36.78 36.62
CA LEU A 231 -0.95 37.21 36.37
C LEU A 231 -1.56 37.88 37.61
N LEU A 232 -2.75 38.47 37.43
CA LEU A 232 -3.57 39.05 38.51
C LEU A 232 -2.78 40.02 39.40
N GLY A 233 -2.15 41.02 38.79
CA GLY A 233 -1.38 42.03 39.53
C GLY A 233 -0.13 41.51 40.25
N GLY A 234 0.36 40.31 39.92
CA GLY A 234 1.57 39.73 40.50
C GLY A 234 1.35 38.57 41.48
N ALA A 235 0.09 38.18 41.72
CA ALA A 235 -0.25 37.13 42.69
C ALA A 235 0.05 35.71 42.18
N VAL A 236 -0.07 35.45 40.87
CA VAL A 236 0.01 34.09 40.32
C VAL A 236 1.24 33.93 39.42
N PRO A 237 2.25 33.11 39.78
CA PRO A 237 3.38 32.82 38.92
C PRO A 237 2.98 31.89 37.76
N LEU A 238 3.43 32.19 36.54
CA LEU A 238 3.05 31.40 35.36
C LEU A 238 3.87 30.13 35.13
N ARG A 239 5.03 30.00 35.80
CA ARG A 239 5.97 28.89 35.58
C ARG A 239 5.39 27.50 35.82
N PRO A 240 4.63 27.22 36.91
CA PRO A 240 4.06 25.90 37.14
C PRO A 240 3.08 25.49 36.04
N ALA A 241 2.20 26.41 35.61
CA ALA A 241 1.25 26.17 34.52
C ALA A 241 1.97 25.89 33.20
N ALA A 242 3.01 26.66 32.85
CA ALA A 242 3.81 26.42 31.65
C ALA A 242 4.50 25.05 31.69
N LEU A 243 5.03 24.62 32.84
CA LEU A 243 5.64 23.30 33.00
C LEU A 243 4.63 22.18 32.79
N VAL A 244 3.44 22.27 33.39
CA VAL A 244 2.38 21.26 33.22
C VAL A 244 1.93 21.17 31.77
N LEU A 245 1.60 22.30 31.13
CA LEU A 245 1.13 22.32 29.75
C LEU A 245 2.16 21.75 28.76
N LEU A 246 3.45 22.07 28.95
CA LEU A 246 4.51 21.57 28.09
C LEU A 246 4.89 20.10 28.40
N ALA A 247 4.71 19.64 29.63
CA ALA A 247 4.89 18.24 29.99
C ALA A 247 3.77 17.34 29.44
N LEU A 248 2.56 17.88 29.27
CA LEU A 248 1.45 17.16 28.62
C LEU A 248 1.63 17.03 27.10
N LEU A 249 2.50 17.84 26.48
CA LEU A 249 2.63 17.88 25.03
C LEU A 249 3.13 16.55 24.42
N PRO A 250 4.20 15.90 24.93
CA PRO A 250 4.58 14.57 24.45
C PRO A 250 3.49 13.52 24.66
N ALA A 251 2.74 13.59 25.78
CA ALA A 251 1.65 12.67 26.06
C ALA A 251 0.48 12.84 25.08
N ALA A 252 0.15 14.09 24.72
CA ALA A 252 -0.86 14.39 23.70
C ALA A 252 -0.45 13.92 22.31
N LEU A 253 0.84 14.09 21.94
CA LEU A 253 1.39 13.57 20.69
C LEU A 253 1.35 12.05 20.64
N LEU A 254 1.74 11.39 21.73
CA LEU A 254 1.67 9.94 21.85
C LEU A 254 0.21 9.48 21.70
N ALA A 255 -0.71 10.05 22.47
CA ALA A 255 -2.13 9.69 22.41
C ALA A 255 -2.74 9.86 21.01
N ARG A 256 -2.39 10.94 20.29
CA ARG A 256 -2.89 11.19 18.93
C ARG A 256 -2.40 10.15 17.92
N SER A 257 -1.17 9.66 18.07
CA SER A 257 -0.53 8.76 17.10
C SER A 257 -0.47 7.31 17.59
N PHE A 258 -0.99 7.01 18.77
CA PHE A 258 -0.84 5.69 19.39
C PHE A 258 -1.53 4.62 18.57
N ASP A 259 -2.81 4.83 18.24
CA ASP A 259 -3.62 3.83 17.53
C ASP A 259 -3.03 3.55 16.15
N GLU A 260 -2.64 4.56 15.37
CA GLU A 260 -2.02 4.40 14.05
C GLU A 260 -0.67 3.65 14.09
N ARG A 261 0.04 3.69 15.21
CA ARG A 261 1.39 3.12 15.38
C ARG A 261 1.38 1.81 16.18
N ASP A 262 0.26 1.48 16.82
CA ASP A 262 0.10 0.22 17.53
C ASP A 262 0.04 -0.93 16.53
N ARG A 263 0.85 -1.95 16.80
CA ARG A 263 0.93 -3.17 15.97
C ARG A 263 0.45 -4.40 16.73
N ARG A 264 -0.10 -4.24 17.93
CA ARG A 264 -0.70 -5.34 18.69
C ARG A 264 -1.83 -5.96 17.88
N GLY A 265 -1.85 -7.29 17.83
CA GLY A 265 -2.87 -8.04 17.08
C GLY A 265 -2.72 -7.97 15.55
N ASN A 266 -1.74 -7.23 15.01
CA ASN A 266 -1.52 -7.18 13.57
C ASN A 266 -0.75 -8.43 13.10
N TYR A 267 -1.51 -9.44 12.69
CA TYR A 267 -1.01 -10.68 12.10
C TYR A 267 -1.23 -10.75 10.58
N ILE A 268 -1.66 -9.65 9.95
CA ILE A 268 -2.14 -9.65 8.55
C ILE A 268 -1.09 -10.21 7.59
N ALA A 269 0.15 -9.73 7.65
CA ALA A 269 1.22 -10.21 6.78
C ALA A 269 1.51 -11.71 6.96
N HIS A 270 1.45 -12.19 8.21
CA HIS A 270 1.65 -13.60 8.56
C HIS A 270 0.52 -14.47 8.02
N GLU A 271 -0.73 -14.13 8.32
CA GLU A 271 -1.91 -14.88 7.86
C GLU A 271 -2.05 -14.86 6.34
N TYR A 272 -1.71 -13.73 5.71
CA TYR A 272 -1.72 -13.60 4.26
C TYR A 272 -0.74 -14.58 3.59
N ALA A 273 0.48 -14.66 4.12
CA ALA A 273 1.48 -15.62 3.68
C ALA A 273 1.04 -17.06 3.95
N TRP A 274 0.47 -17.32 5.13
CA TRP A 274 -0.01 -18.65 5.51
C TRP A 274 -1.09 -19.15 4.54
N ASN A 275 -2.06 -18.29 4.22
CA ASN A 275 -3.16 -18.60 3.32
C ASN A 275 -2.71 -18.83 1.87
N ILE A 276 -1.68 -18.11 1.42
CA ILE A 276 -1.09 -18.33 0.09
C ILE A 276 -0.27 -19.62 0.03
N LEU A 277 0.49 -19.95 1.08
CA LEU A 277 1.51 -21.00 1.05
C LEU A 277 0.97 -22.39 1.45
N SER A 278 0.16 -22.45 2.51
CA SER A 278 -0.10 -23.70 3.23
C SER A 278 -0.89 -24.72 2.42
N PHE A 279 -1.74 -24.25 1.51
CA PHE A 279 -2.71 -25.06 0.78
C PHE A 279 -2.31 -25.35 -0.67
N LEU A 280 -1.08 -25.01 -1.05
CA LEU A 280 -0.50 -25.39 -2.34
C LEU A 280 -0.22 -26.88 -2.40
N GLU A 281 -0.16 -27.43 -3.61
CA GLU A 281 0.29 -28.82 -3.78
C GLU A 281 1.75 -29.04 -3.33
N PRO A 282 2.13 -30.28 -2.96
CA PRO A 282 3.51 -30.60 -2.62
C PRO A 282 4.48 -30.28 -3.75
N ASP A 283 5.67 -29.81 -3.41
CA ASP A 283 6.73 -29.46 -4.37
C ASP A 283 6.29 -28.40 -5.40
N ALA A 284 5.33 -27.53 -5.08
CA ALA A 284 4.90 -26.48 -5.99
C ALA A 284 5.97 -25.38 -6.19
N VAL A 285 5.91 -24.67 -7.32
CA VAL A 285 6.57 -23.37 -7.52
C VAL A 285 5.53 -22.27 -7.39
N LEU A 286 5.77 -21.30 -6.50
CA LEU A 286 4.91 -20.13 -6.32
C LEU A 286 5.64 -18.86 -6.79
N PHE A 287 5.13 -18.24 -7.84
CA PHE A 287 5.60 -16.93 -8.29
C PHE A 287 4.91 -15.79 -7.53
N THR A 288 5.72 -14.85 -7.06
CA THR A 288 5.29 -13.65 -6.32
C THR A 288 5.84 -12.40 -6.99
N ASN A 289 5.27 -11.22 -6.69
CA ASN A 289 5.61 -10.02 -7.44
C ASN A 289 6.66 -9.14 -6.76
N GLY A 290 6.58 -8.96 -5.44
CA GLY A 290 7.37 -7.94 -4.74
C GLY A 290 7.66 -8.26 -3.28
N ASP A 291 8.04 -7.25 -2.51
CA ASP A 291 8.49 -7.50 -1.14
C ASP A 291 7.31 -7.89 -0.22
N ASN A 292 6.16 -7.23 -0.40
CA ASN A 292 5.00 -7.33 0.50
C ASN A 292 4.34 -8.72 0.51
N ASP A 293 4.43 -9.50 -0.56
CA ASP A 293 3.95 -10.88 -0.63
C ASP A 293 5.09 -11.89 -0.40
N THR A 294 6.29 -11.62 -0.92
CA THR A 294 7.40 -12.57 -0.86
C THR A 294 8.05 -12.70 0.51
N PHE A 295 8.37 -11.59 1.19
CA PHE A 295 9.13 -11.64 2.44
C PHE A 295 8.38 -12.35 3.57
N PRO A 296 7.06 -12.12 3.74
CA PRO A 296 6.27 -12.90 4.69
C PRO A 296 6.30 -14.42 4.41
N LEU A 297 6.27 -14.83 3.14
CA LEU A 297 6.38 -16.25 2.75
C LEU A 297 7.74 -16.84 3.13
N TRP A 298 8.84 -16.16 2.81
CA TRP A 298 10.18 -16.60 3.22
C TRP A 298 10.35 -16.63 4.74
N TYR A 299 9.74 -15.70 5.46
CA TYR A 299 9.72 -15.75 6.92
C TYR A 299 9.06 -17.04 7.43
N LEU A 300 7.88 -17.41 6.89
CA LEU A 300 7.21 -18.67 7.25
C LEU A 300 8.09 -19.90 6.94
N GLN A 301 8.76 -19.91 5.79
CA GLN A 301 9.62 -21.02 5.39
C GLN A 301 10.88 -21.12 6.26
N GLU A 302 11.62 -20.02 6.39
CA GLU A 302 12.96 -20.05 6.99
C GLU A 302 12.93 -20.00 8.51
N VAL A 303 12.02 -19.20 9.09
CA VAL A 303 11.92 -19.03 10.54
C VAL A 303 10.97 -20.03 11.16
N GLU A 304 9.78 -20.20 10.59
CA GLU A 304 8.74 -21.06 11.17
C GLU A 304 8.74 -22.49 10.63
N GLY A 305 9.49 -22.77 9.56
CA GLY A 305 9.64 -24.11 9.01
C GLY A 305 8.43 -24.61 8.21
N VAL A 306 7.54 -23.71 7.80
CA VAL A 306 6.28 -24.04 7.11
C VAL A 306 6.55 -24.25 5.62
N ARG A 307 6.06 -25.36 5.05
CA ARG A 307 6.07 -25.63 3.58
C ARG A 307 7.41 -25.35 2.89
N ARG A 308 8.51 -25.83 3.48
CA ARG A 308 9.86 -25.78 2.87
C ARG A 308 10.00 -26.60 1.59
N ASP A 309 9.00 -27.41 1.25
CA ASP A 309 8.90 -28.14 -0.01
C ASP A 309 8.53 -27.23 -1.20
N VAL A 310 7.80 -26.13 -0.96
CA VAL A 310 7.38 -25.20 -2.01
C VAL A 310 8.52 -24.24 -2.32
N ARG A 311 8.79 -23.99 -3.60
CA ARG A 311 9.76 -22.95 -4.00
C ARG A 311 9.08 -21.63 -4.31
N VAL A 312 9.31 -20.61 -3.48
CA VAL A 312 8.85 -19.24 -3.71
C VAL A 312 9.82 -18.51 -4.65
N ALA A 313 9.33 -18.00 -5.77
CA ALA A 313 10.10 -17.35 -6.82
C ALA A 313 9.63 -15.90 -7.05
N ASN A 314 10.39 -14.93 -6.55
CA ASN A 314 10.10 -13.51 -6.75
C ASN A 314 10.43 -13.04 -8.18
N LEU A 315 9.43 -12.49 -8.86
CA LEU A 315 9.52 -12.01 -10.24
C LEU A 315 10.46 -10.81 -10.41
N ALA A 316 10.55 -9.90 -9.43
CA ALA A 316 11.49 -8.78 -9.50
C ALA A 316 12.94 -9.26 -9.47
N LEU A 317 13.25 -10.24 -8.61
CA LEU A 317 14.59 -10.81 -8.47
C LEU A 317 14.99 -11.74 -9.62
N LEU A 318 14.02 -12.34 -10.32
CA LEU A 318 14.27 -13.12 -11.54
C LEU A 318 14.87 -12.31 -12.69
N ASN A 319 14.97 -10.98 -12.56
CA ASN A 319 15.78 -10.16 -13.46
C ASN A 319 17.29 -10.25 -13.23
N THR A 320 17.72 -10.96 -12.18
CA THR A 320 19.11 -11.02 -11.75
C THR A 320 19.71 -12.42 -11.91
N PRO A 321 20.94 -12.55 -12.45
CA PRO A 321 21.60 -13.85 -12.63
C PRO A 321 21.74 -14.66 -11.34
N TRP A 322 22.15 -14.00 -10.24
CA TRP A 322 22.38 -14.68 -8.96
C TRP A 322 21.12 -15.38 -8.44
N TYR A 323 19.95 -14.76 -8.60
CA TYR A 323 18.71 -15.33 -8.11
C TYR A 323 18.25 -16.53 -8.94
N ILE A 324 18.37 -16.45 -10.28
CA ILE A 324 18.10 -17.59 -11.17
C ILE A 324 19.04 -18.76 -10.82
N TRP A 325 20.33 -18.47 -10.59
CA TRP A 325 21.31 -19.46 -10.17
C TRP A 325 20.91 -20.12 -8.84
N GLN A 326 20.48 -19.34 -7.84
CA GLN A 326 20.02 -19.89 -6.55
C GLN A 326 18.78 -20.77 -6.70
N LEU A 327 17.79 -20.37 -7.50
CA LEU A 327 16.61 -21.19 -7.78
C LEU A 327 16.96 -22.54 -8.43
N LYS A 328 18.01 -22.56 -9.26
CA LYS A 328 18.47 -23.78 -9.94
C LYS A 328 19.24 -24.72 -9.00
N HIS A 329 20.10 -24.19 -8.12
CA HIS A 329 21.08 -24.99 -7.38
C HIS A 329 20.74 -25.24 -5.91
N LEU A 330 19.97 -24.36 -5.27
CA LEU A 330 19.66 -24.47 -3.84
C LEU A 330 18.30 -25.14 -3.63
N GLU A 331 18.19 -25.98 -2.61
CA GLU A 331 16.93 -26.65 -2.27
C GLU A 331 15.87 -25.67 -1.73
N PRO A 332 14.57 -25.87 -2.02
CA PRO A 332 14.04 -26.82 -3.01
C PRO A 332 14.32 -26.34 -4.45
N LYS A 333 15.03 -27.16 -5.23
CA LYS A 333 15.52 -26.76 -6.57
C LYS A 333 14.39 -26.63 -7.57
N ILE A 334 14.55 -25.72 -8.54
CA ILE A 334 13.75 -25.68 -9.78
C ILE A 334 14.60 -26.22 -10.92
N PRO A 335 14.11 -27.20 -11.71
CA PRO A 335 14.82 -27.64 -12.89
C PRO A 335 14.81 -26.50 -13.92
N ILE A 336 15.86 -25.70 -13.97
CA ILE A 336 16.02 -24.62 -14.97
C ILE A 336 17.01 -25.13 -16.01
N GLY A 337 16.62 -25.19 -17.28
CA GLY A 337 17.43 -25.77 -18.35
C GLY A 337 18.56 -24.87 -18.86
N PHE A 338 18.61 -23.59 -18.45
CA PHE A 338 19.76 -22.73 -18.72
C PHE A 338 21.04 -23.29 -18.09
N THR A 339 22.14 -23.24 -18.84
CA THR A 339 23.49 -23.42 -18.32
C THR A 339 23.89 -22.26 -17.42
N ASP A 340 24.89 -22.45 -16.56
CA ASP A 340 25.31 -21.39 -15.63
C ASP A 340 25.89 -20.19 -16.37
N GLN A 341 26.55 -20.43 -17.52
CA GLN A 341 27.05 -19.38 -18.40
C GLN A 341 25.90 -18.59 -19.05
N GLU A 342 24.80 -19.25 -19.45
CA GLU A 342 23.61 -18.56 -19.97
C GLU A 342 22.94 -17.71 -18.89
N ILE A 343 22.90 -18.19 -17.64
CA ILE A 343 22.37 -17.43 -16.51
C ILE A 343 23.21 -16.18 -16.26
N GLU A 344 24.53 -16.30 -16.19
CA GLU A 344 25.44 -15.16 -15.96
C GLU A 344 25.32 -14.09 -17.07
N GLN A 345 25.13 -14.54 -18.30
CA GLN A 345 25.04 -13.69 -19.49
C GLN A 345 23.61 -13.34 -19.88
N ILE A 346 22.59 -13.63 -19.04
CA ILE A 346 21.20 -13.37 -19.39
C ILE A 346 20.97 -11.85 -19.53
N ARG A 347 20.42 -11.43 -20.68
CA ARG A 347 20.10 -10.03 -20.98
C ARG A 347 18.73 -9.97 -21.65
N PRO A 348 18.07 -8.80 -21.70
CA PRO A 348 16.85 -8.65 -22.48
C PRO A 348 17.06 -9.03 -23.94
N VAL A 349 16.17 -9.85 -24.51
CA VAL A 349 16.22 -10.28 -25.91
C VAL A 349 15.00 -9.76 -26.67
N ARG A 350 15.16 -9.44 -27.95
CA ARG A 350 14.04 -9.02 -28.81
C ARG A 350 13.51 -10.22 -29.59
N THR A 351 12.21 -10.47 -29.51
CA THR A 351 11.55 -11.53 -30.28
C THR A 351 11.44 -11.14 -31.75
N ARG A 352 11.14 -12.13 -32.60
CA ARG A 352 10.88 -11.90 -34.04
C ARG A 352 9.71 -10.95 -34.30
N GLU A 353 8.76 -10.91 -33.38
CA GLU A 353 7.58 -10.03 -33.40
C GLU A 353 7.86 -8.64 -32.83
N GLY A 354 9.11 -8.36 -32.44
CA GLY A 354 9.56 -7.05 -31.97
C GLY A 354 9.37 -6.80 -30.47
N ALA A 355 8.74 -7.73 -29.74
CA ALA A 355 8.60 -7.68 -28.28
C ALA A 355 9.95 -7.86 -27.59
N VAL A 356 10.14 -7.25 -26.41
CA VAL A 356 11.36 -7.40 -25.61
C VAL A 356 11.07 -8.30 -24.42
N LEU A 357 11.75 -9.44 -24.34
CA LEU A 357 11.68 -10.36 -23.21
C LEU A 357 12.80 -10.01 -22.23
N THR A 358 12.40 -9.64 -21.01
CA THR A 358 13.32 -9.43 -19.89
C THR A 358 13.91 -10.77 -19.41
N PRO A 359 15.02 -10.75 -18.64
CA PRO A 359 15.53 -11.98 -18.02
C PRO A 359 14.49 -12.71 -17.17
N LYS A 360 13.62 -11.97 -16.47
CA LYS A 360 12.48 -12.54 -15.75
C LYS A 360 11.55 -13.32 -16.68
N ASP A 361 11.15 -12.73 -17.82
CA ASP A 361 10.23 -13.40 -18.76
C ASP A 361 10.85 -14.70 -19.29
N GLN A 362 12.13 -14.64 -19.68
CA GLN A 362 12.89 -15.80 -20.13
C GLN A 362 12.96 -16.90 -19.04
N ALA A 363 13.26 -16.53 -17.80
CA ALA A 363 13.33 -17.48 -16.69
C ALA A 363 11.97 -18.11 -16.35
N VAL A 364 10.89 -17.32 -16.32
CA VAL A 364 9.55 -17.86 -16.06
C VAL A 364 9.14 -18.86 -17.15
N PHE A 365 9.34 -18.53 -18.43
CA PHE A 365 9.03 -19.46 -19.53
C PHE A 365 9.84 -20.75 -19.43
N GLU A 366 11.12 -20.66 -19.06
CA GLU A 366 11.96 -21.82 -18.87
C GLU A 366 11.51 -22.69 -17.70
N ILE A 367 11.12 -22.07 -16.58
CA ILE A 367 10.57 -22.79 -15.42
C ILE A 367 9.26 -23.50 -15.78
N LEU A 368 8.35 -22.81 -16.48
CA LEU A 368 7.09 -23.40 -16.94
C LEU A 368 7.33 -24.59 -17.87
N ARG A 369 8.27 -24.45 -18.81
CA ARG A 369 8.67 -25.51 -19.74
C ARG A 369 9.23 -26.72 -18.99
N ALA A 370 10.11 -26.49 -18.02
CA ALA A 370 10.80 -27.55 -17.30
C ALA A 370 9.97 -28.20 -16.18
N ALA A 371 8.95 -27.51 -15.67
CA ALA A 371 7.94 -28.10 -14.80
C ALA A 371 7.17 -29.23 -15.49
N ASP A 372 7.07 -29.20 -16.83
CA ASP A 372 6.50 -30.25 -17.70
C ASP A 372 5.13 -30.75 -17.22
N TRP A 373 4.32 -29.86 -16.65
CA TRP A 373 3.02 -30.13 -16.01
C TRP A 373 3.03 -31.16 -14.86
N LYS A 374 4.19 -31.70 -14.52
CA LYS A 374 4.41 -32.65 -13.42
C LYS A 374 4.61 -31.94 -12.10
N ARG A 375 5.23 -30.77 -12.15
CA ARG A 375 5.41 -29.91 -10.99
C ARG A 375 4.35 -28.80 -11.00
N PRO A 376 3.55 -28.65 -9.94
CA PRO A 376 2.57 -27.59 -9.86
C PRO A 376 3.21 -26.20 -9.90
N VAL A 377 2.61 -25.30 -10.68
CA VAL A 377 3.05 -23.91 -10.76
C VAL A 377 1.89 -22.99 -10.43
N TYR A 378 2.16 -22.02 -9.57
CA TYR A 378 1.20 -21.05 -9.07
C TYR A 378 1.74 -19.63 -9.22
N PHE A 379 0.82 -18.68 -9.37
CA PHE A 379 1.09 -17.25 -9.28
C PHE A 379 0.22 -16.66 -8.16
N ALA A 380 0.81 -15.87 -7.27
CA ALA A 380 0.04 -15.12 -6.29
C ALA A 380 -0.87 -14.09 -7.00
N VAL A 381 -2.04 -13.77 -6.42
CA VAL A 381 -2.98 -12.77 -6.99
C VAL A 381 -2.40 -11.35 -7.09
N THR A 382 -1.27 -11.11 -6.42
CA THR A 382 -0.47 -9.88 -6.46
C THR A 382 0.39 -9.76 -7.72
N VAL A 383 0.51 -10.82 -8.53
CA VAL A 383 1.22 -10.81 -9.80
C VAL A 383 0.36 -10.17 -10.90
N PRO A 384 0.79 -9.04 -11.50
CA PRO A 384 0.04 -8.40 -12.57
C PRO A 384 0.13 -9.19 -13.87
N ASP A 385 -0.96 -9.18 -14.65
CA ASP A 385 -1.10 -9.76 -15.99
C ASP A 385 -0.76 -11.25 -16.14
N LEU A 386 -0.40 -11.96 -15.06
CA LEU A 386 -0.05 -13.39 -15.02
C LEU A 386 0.84 -13.84 -16.19
N MET A 387 1.77 -12.98 -16.62
CA MET A 387 2.66 -13.22 -17.77
C MET A 387 1.91 -13.53 -19.10
N GLY A 388 0.65 -13.08 -19.22
CA GLY A 388 -0.23 -13.34 -20.37
C GLY A 388 -0.90 -14.72 -20.38
N LEU A 389 -0.70 -15.53 -19.34
CA LEU A 389 -1.29 -16.88 -19.23
C LEU A 389 -2.82 -16.82 -19.05
N ASP A 390 -3.32 -15.74 -18.45
CA ASP A 390 -4.74 -15.42 -18.33
C ASP A 390 -5.39 -15.25 -19.70
N ARG A 391 -4.75 -14.58 -20.65
CA ARG A 391 -5.29 -14.38 -22.00
C ARG A 391 -5.46 -15.70 -22.76
N ASN A 392 -4.62 -16.67 -22.46
CA ASN A 392 -4.68 -18.02 -23.03
C ASN A 392 -5.61 -18.96 -22.25
N LYS A 393 -6.26 -18.48 -21.18
CA LYS A 393 -7.15 -19.24 -20.30
C LYS A 393 -6.50 -20.49 -19.66
N VAL A 394 -5.20 -20.48 -19.43
CA VAL A 394 -4.46 -21.63 -18.85
C VAL A 394 -4.16 -21.45 -17.36
N VAL A 395 -5.00 -20.70 -16.66
CA VAL A 395 -4.90 -20.47 -15.22
C VAL A 395 -6.27 -20.56 -14.56
N SER A 396 -6.29 -21.02 -13.31
CA SER A 396 -7.49 -21.08 -12.49
C SER A 396 -7.24 -20.49 -11.10
N LEU A 397 -8.12 -19.60 -10.66
CA LEU A 397 -8.08 -19.01 -9.32
C LEU A 397 -8.52 -20.04 -8.27
N GLU A 398 -7.69 -20.22 -7.24
CA GLU A 398 -7.89 -21.14 -6.11
C GLU A 398 -7.81 -20.39 -4.75
N GLY A 399 -8.44 -19.21 -4.66
CA GLY A 399 -8.42 -18.34 -3.48
C GLY A 399 -7.52 -17.13 -3.69
N LEU A 400 -6.31 -17.13 -3.09
CA LEU A 400 -5.30 -16.08 -3.25
C LEU A 400 -4.18 -16.43 -4.25
N VAL A 401 -4.33 -17.51 -5.00
CA VAL A 401 -3.35 -17.96 -6.00
C VAL A 401 -4.05 -18.40 -7.28
N TYR A 402 -3.37 -18.24 -8.40
CA TYR A 402 -3.73 -18.79 -9.69
C TYR A 402 -2.87 -20.02 -9.97
N ARG A 403 -3.51 -21.19 -10.10
CA ARG A 403 -2.87 -22.42 -10.55
C ARG A 403 -2.72 -22.41 -12.07
N VAL A 404 -1.54 -22.74 -12.58
CA VAL A 404 -1.32 -22.92 -14.02
C VAL A 404 -1.81 -24.30 -14.44
N LEU A 405 -2.57 -24.34 -15.54
CA LEU A 405 -3.20 -25.55 -16.09
C LEU A 405 -2.54 -25.97 -17.42
N PRO A 406 -2.49 -27.29 -17.71
CA PRO A 406 -1.93 -27.79 -18.98
C PRO A 406 -2.81 -27.49 -20.20
N THR A 407 -4.10 -27.23 -19.97
CA THR A 407 -5.09 -26.98 -21.02
C THR A 407 -5.94 -25.77 -20.68
N PRO A 408 -6.43 -25.03 -21.70
CA PRO A 408 -7.36 -23.92 -21.47
C PRO A 408 -8.61 -24.36 -20.71
N THR A 409 -9.08 -23.51 -19.80
CA THR A 409 -10.33 -23.69 -19.03
C THR A 409 -11.39 -22.69 -19.49
N GLU A 410 -12.66 -23.09 -19.38
CA GLU A 410 -13.80 -22.20 -19.64
C GLU A 410 -14.04 -21.23 -18.47
N SER A 411 -13.79 -21.71 -17.24
CA SER A 411 -13.88 -20.92 -16.01
C SER A 411 -12.49 -20.57 -15.48
N PHE A 412 -12.25 -19.29 -15.27
CA PHE A 412 -11.02 -18.78 -14.64
C PHE A 412 -10.96 -19.00 -13.12
N ILE A 413 -12.00 -19.58 -12.53
CA ILE A 413 -12.11 -19.85 -11.09
C ILE A 413 -12.44 -21.31 -10.85
N ASP A 414 -11.70 -21.95 -9.96
CA ASP A 414 -12.08 -23.24 -9.39
C ASP A 414 -12.95 -22.97 -8.17
N VAL A 415 -14.26 -23.13 -8.35
CA VAL A 415 -15.27 -22.82 -7.33
C VAL A 415 -15.10 -23.68 -6.09
N ALA A 416 -14.87 -24.97 -6.28
CA ALA A 416 -14.73 -25.91 -5.17
C ALA A 416 -13.48 -25.59 -4.34
N LYS A 417 -12.34 -25.32 -5.00
CA LYS A 417 -11.11 -24.94 -4.32
C LYS A 417 -11.19 -23.56 -3.68
N CYS A 418 -11.78 -22.58 -4.35
CA CYS A 418 -12.00 -21.26 -3.74
C CYS A 418 -12.92 -21.35 -2.52
N GLU A 419 -14.02 -22.10 -2.60
CA GLU A 419 -14.94 -22.29 -1.48
C GLU A 419 -14.25 -22.99 -0.30
N GLU A 420 -13.52 -24.07 -0.55
CA GLU A 420 -12.71 -24.77 0.46
C GLU A 420 -11.69 -23.82 1.10
N ASN A 421 -10.91 -23.12 0.27
CA ASN A 421 -9.83 -22.27 0.75
C ASN A 421 -10.34 -21.07 1.54
N LEU A 422 -11.25 -20.29 0.96
CA LEU A 422 -11.73 -19.04 1.57
C LEU A 422 -12.62 -19.26 2.80
N PHE A 423 -13.45 -20.31 2.84
CA PHE A 423 -14.37 -20.50 3.98
C PHE A 423 -13.87 -21.45 5.06
N ARG A 424 -12.95 -22.38 4.74
CA ARG A 424 -12.56 -23.44 5.69
C ARG A 424 -11.09 -23.40 6.06
N ASN A 425 -10.21 -23.20 5.08
CA ASN A 425 -8.77 -23.34 5.28
C ASN A 425 -8.11 -22.02 5.71
N TYR A 426 -8.54 -20.90 5.14
CA TYR A 426 -7.90 -19.61 5.38
C TYR A 426 -8.19 -19.07 6.78
N SER A 427 -7.16 -18.47 7.36
CA SER A 427 -7.22 -17.78 8.64
C SER A 427 -7.28 -16.27 8.43
N TYR A 428 -8.13 -15.59 9.20
CA TYR A 428 -8.39 -14.15 9.06
C TYR A 428 -7.98 -13.36 10.31
N ARG A 429 -7.03 -13.87 11.10
CA ARG A 429 -6.57 -13.21 12.33
C ARG A 429 -5.98 -11.82 12.03
N GLY A 430 -6.44 -10.81 12.76
CA GLY A 430 -6.08 -9.39 12.54
C GLY A 430 -6.84 -8.72 11.38
N VAL A 431 -7.68 -9.47 10.67
CA VAL A 431 -8.63 -8.95 9.66
C VAL A 431 -10.06 -9.02 10.21
N LEU A 432 -10.42 -10.17 10.78
CA LEU A 432 -11.71 -10.43 11.40
C LEU A 432 -11.54 -10.79 12.88
N THR A 433 -12.53 -10.42 13.70
CA THR A 433 -12.62 -10.84 15.10
C THR A 433 -13.00 -12.32 15.21
N ALA A 434 -12.94 -12.89 16.42
CA ALA A 434 -13.36 -14.27 16.66
C ALA A 434 -14.85 -14.51 16.32
N GLU A 435 -15.67 -13.46 16.40
CA GLU A 435 -17.09 -13.44 16.05
C GLU A 435 -17.32 -13.25 14.54
N GLY A 436 -16.26 -13.04 13.76
CA GLY A 436 -16.32 -12.88 12.30
C GLY A 436 -16.70 -11.47 11.82
N ALA A 437 -16.62 -10.45 12.67
CA ALA A 437 -16.77 -9.04 12.30
C ALA A 437 -15.43 -8.43 11.85
N SER A 438 -15.45 -7.27 11.16
CA SER A 438 -14.21 -6.53 10.87
C SER A 438 -13.47 -6.19 12.17
N ASP A 439 -12.18 -6.51 12.23
CA ASP A 439 -11.34 -6.12 13.36
C ASP A 439 -10.81 -4.69 13.19
N ASP A 440 -11.62 -3.72 13.62
CA ASP A 440 -11.28 -2.30 13.61
C ASP A 440 -10.31 -1.92 14.73
N GLY A 441 -9.98 -2.85 15.64
CA GLY A 441 -8.99 -2.66 16.71
C GLY A 441 -7.55 -2.81 16.24
N VAL A 442 -7.33 -3.37 15.04
CA VAL A 442 -6.01 -3.52 14.44
C VAL A 442 -5.78 -2.39 13.44
N ALA A 443 -4.79 -1.53 13.73
CA ALA A 443 -4.42 -0.46 12.83
C ALA A 443 -3.73 -0.99 11.57
N ARG A 444 -4.33 -0.70 10.42
CA ARG A 444 -3.88 -1.14 9.09
C ARG A 444 -3.26 0.01 8.32
N ASP A 445 -2.07 -0.21 7.79
CA ASP A 445 -1.46 0.73 6.86
C ASP A 445 -2.01 0.59 5.42
N SER A 446 -1.62 1.52 4.55
CA SER A 446 -2.11 1.55 3.17
C SER A 446 -1.76 0.31 2.34
N ASN A 447 -0.70 -0.43 2.68
CA ASN A 447 -0.32 -1.66 2.01
C ASN A 447 -1.10 -2.86 2.55
N GLU A 448 -1.31 -2.92 3.87
CA GLU A 448 -2.14 -3.94 4.50
C GLU A 448 -3.58 -3.86 4.01
N VAL A 449 -4.13 -2.65 3.86
CA VAL A 449 -5.47 -2.46 3.25
C VAL A 449 -5.52 -3.04 1.83
N LYS A 450 -4.49 -2.84 1.00
CA LYS A 450 -4.42 -3.40 -0.36
C LYS A 450 -4.32 -4.92 -0.35
N LEU A 451 -3.52 -5.50 0.55
CA LEU A 451 -3.40 -6.95 0.69
C LEU A 451 -4.73 -7.57 1.14
N VAL A 452 -5.39 -6.98 2.13
CA VAL A 452 -6.69 -7.43 2.64
C VAL A 452 -7.77 -7.34 1.57
N ALA A 453 -7.74 -6.32 0.71
CA ALA A 453 -8.68 -6.18 -0.40
C ALA A 453 -8.62 -7.36 -1.40
N ASN A 454 -7.51 -8.09 -1.48
CA ASN A 454 -7.42 -9.29 -2.33
C ASN A 454 -8.34 -10.41 -1.84
N TYR A 455 -8.55 -10.56 -0.52
CA TYR A 455 -9.55 -11.50 0.00
C TYR A 455 -10.96 -11.12 -0.43
N SER A 456 -11.33 -9.85 -0.27
CA SER A 456 -12.64 -9.36 -0.70
C SER A 456 -12.84 -9.57 -2.21
N ALA A 457 -11.79 -9.36 -3.02
CA ALA A 457 -11.86 -9.62 -4.46
C ALA A 457 -12.06 -11.11 -4.77
N ALA A 458 -11.39 -12.00 -4.04
CA ALA A 458 -11.56 -13.45 -4.19
C ALA A 458 -12.99 -13.89 -3.81
N PHE A 459 -13.51 -13.42 -2.68
CA PHE A 459 -14.90 -13.66 -2.26
C PHE A 459 -15.91 -13.09 -3.27
N GLY A 460 -15.70 -11.88 -3.79
CA GLY A 460 -16.57 -11.27 -4.79
C GLY A 460 -16.61 -12.06 -6.10
N ARG A 461 -15.46 -12.55 -6.57
CA ARG A 461 -15.40 -13.44 -7.75
C ARG A 461 -16.14 -14.76 -7.51
N LEU A 462 -15.96 -15.36 -6.32
CA LEU A 462 -16.67 -16.58 -5.93
C LEU A 462 -18.19 -16.35 -5.85
N ALA A 463 -18.62 -15.21 -5.30
CA ALA A 463 -20.03 -14.84 -5.20
C ALA A 463 -20.70 -14.71 -6.59
N ILE A 464 -20.02 -14.09 -7.55
CA ILE A 464 -20.51 -14.00 -8.94
C ILE A 464 -20.69 -15.39 -9.53
N GLN A 465 -19.73 -16.30 -9.28
CA GLN A 465 -19.81 -17.64 -9.82
C GLN A 465 -20.91 -18.49 -9.17
N PHE A 466 -21.10 -18.40 -7.85
CA PHE A 466 -22.26 -19.01 -7.18
C PHE A 466 -23.59 -18.49 -7.72
N ARG A 467 -23.68 -17.19 -8.02
CA ARG A 467 -24.88 -16.61 -8.64
C ARG A 467 -25.14 -17.18 -10.03
N ASN A 468 -24.09 -17.34 -10.86
CA ASN A 468 -24.21 -17.96 -12.19
C ASN A 468 -24.66 -19.43 -12.11
N GLU A 469 -24.30 -20.13 -11.03
CA GLU A 469 -24.72 -21.50 -10.71
C GLU A 469 -26.08 -21.56 -10.00
N GLU A 470 -26.80 -20.44 -9.89
CA GLU A 470 -28.09 -20.30 -9.17
C GLU A 470 -28.02 -20.65 -7.67
N ARG A 471 -26.81 -20.72 -7.09
CA ARG A 471 -26.54 -20.92 -5.65
C ARG A 471 -26.62 -19.60 -4.88
N LEU A 472 -27.77 -18.92 -4.97
CA LEU A 472 -27.96 -17.57 -4.42
C LEU A 472 -27.61 -17.44 -2.92
N PRO A 473 -27.94 -18.38 -2.02
CA PRO A 473 -27.55 -18.28 -0.61
C PRO A 473 -26.04 -18.28 -0.39
N ASP A 474 -25.30 -19.08 -1.18
CA ASP A 474 -23.83 -19.13 -1.11
C ASP A 474 -23.21 -17.85 -1.68
N ALA A 475 -23.80 -17.32 -2.75
CA ALA A 475 -23.40 -16.05 -3.35
C ALA A 475 -23.52 -14.90 -2.34
N VAL A 476 -24.66 -14.80 -1.64
CA VAL A 476 -24.88 -13.81 -0.58
C VAL A 476 -23.84 -13.96 0.52
N ARG A 477 -23.64 -15.18 1.03
CA ARG A 477 -22.65 -15.45 2.09
C ARG A 477 -21.23 -15.01 1.68
N ALA A 478 -20.81 -15.31 0.45
CA ALA A 478 -19.50 -14.89 -0.06
C ALA A 478 -19.40 -13.36 -0.18
N MET A 479 -20.43 -12.70 -0.67
CA MET A 479 -20.43 -11.24 -0.80
C MET A 479 -20.43 -10.54 0.57
N GLU A 480 -21.17 -11.07 1.55
CA GLU A 480 -21.11 -10.59 2.93
C GLU A 480 -19.70 -10.69 3.51
N MET A 481 -19.01 -11.82 3.30
CA MET A 481 -17.62 -11.97 3.72
C MET A 481 -16.70 -10.94 3.07
N ALA A 482 -16.88 -10.65 1.78
CA ALA A 482 -16.13 -9.59 1.11
C ALA A 482 -16.35 -8.22 1.77
N GLY A 483 -17.59 -7.90 2.14
CA GLY A 483 -17.99 -6.67 2.82
C GLY A 483 -17.49 -6.56 4.27
N ARG A 484 -17.42 -7.68 5.01
CA ARG A 484 -16.87 -7.71 6.38
C ARG A 484 -15.35 -7.51 6.40
N ILE A 485 -14.64 -8.06 5.42
CA ILE A 485 -13.18 -7.96 5.33
C ILE A 485 -12.71 -6.56 4.93
N THR A 486 -13.42 -5.92 4.00
CA THR A 486 -13.14 -4.54 3.58
C THR A 486 -14.40 -3.67 3.75
N PRO A 487 -14.74 -3.26 4.99
CA PRO A 487 -15.90 -2.42 5.23
C PRO A 487 -15.80 -1.12 4.44
N ARG A 488 -16.91 -0.65 3.87
CA ARG A 488 -17.02 0.61 3.10
C ARG A 488 -16.36 0.62 1.71
N PHE A 489 -15.97 -0.53 1.18
CA PHE A 489 -15.60 -0.60 -0.23
C PHE A 489 -16.87 -0.58 -1.08
N ARG A 490 -17.26 0.62 -1.55
CA ARG A 490 -18.52 0.91 -2.26
C ARG A 490 -18.90 -0.08 -3.36
N VAL A 491 -17.90 -0.65 -4.05
CA VAL A 491 -18.12 -1.66 -5.09
C VAL A 491 -18.89 -2.87 -4.56
N TYR A 492 -18.55 -3.39 -3.38
CA TYR A 492 -19.24 -4.57 -2.84
C TYR A 492 -20.65 -4.24 -2.35
N GLU A 493 -20.84 -3.09 -1.70
CA GLU A 493 -22.17 -2.70 -1.26
C GLU A 493 -23.14 -2.51 -2.43
N GLY A 494 -22.67 -1.94 -3.55
CA GLY A 494 -23.47 -1.81 -4.77
C GLY A 494 -23.80 -3.16 -5.44
N LEU A 495 -22.94 -4.17 -5.28
CA LEU A 495 -23.17 -5.53 -5.78
C LEU A 495 -24.02 -6.39 -4.83
N MET A 496 -24.02 -6.08 -3.52
CA MET A 496 -24.78 -6.82 -2.51
C MET A 496 -26.29 -6.62 -2.65
N GLY A 497 -26.74 -5.39 -2.90
CA GLY A 497 -28.18 -5.10 -2.92
C GLY A 497 -28.97 -5.84 -4.02
N PRO A 498 -28.52 -5.85 -5.30
CA PRO A 498 -29.15 -6.67 -6.33
C PRO A 498 -29.11 -8.16 -6.00
N LEU A 499 -28.01 -8.62 -5.40
CA LEU A 499 -27.84 -10.03 -5.00
C LEU A 499 -28.82 -10.43 -3.89
N TYR A 500 -29.04 -9.58 -2.89
CA TYR A 500 -30.06 -9.79 -1.87
C TYR A 500 -31.47 -9.83 -2.48
N ALA A 501 -31.78 -8.91 -3.40
CA ALA A 501 -33.07 -8.89 -4.09
C ALA A 501 -33.30 -10.16 -4.93
N GLU A 502 -32.27 -10.65 -5.64
CA GLU A 502 -32.32 -11.92 -6.36
C GLU A 502 -32.54 -13.10 -5.41
N ALA A 503 -31.86 -13.10 -4.25
CA ALA A 503 -32.02 -14.09 -3.18
C ALA A 503 -33.33 -13.96 -2.37
N ARG A 504 -34.19 -12.98 -2.69
CA ARG A 504 -35.43 -12.63 -1.97
C ARG A 504 -35.23 -12.19 -0.51
N MET A 505 -34.03 -11.74 -0.17
CA MET A 505 -33.67 -11.13 1.12
C MET A 505 -33.98 -9.63 1.08
N PHE A 506 -35.27 -9.30 0.99
CA PHE A 506 -35.68 -7.93 0.70
C PHE A 506 -35.46 -6.97 1.87
N ASP A 507 -35.62 -7.43 3.11
CA ASP A 507 -35.46 -6.57 4.29
C ASP A 507 -33.99 -6.14 4.47
N GLU A 508 -33.05 -7.04 4.21
CA GLU A 508 -31.61 -6.77 4.21
C GLU A 508 -31.22 -5.83 3.07
N ALA A 509 -31.77 -6.04 1.87
CA ALA A 509 -31.53 -5.17 0.72
C ALA A 509 -32.04 -3.74 0.95
N GLU A 510 -33.25 -3.61 1.52
CA GLU A 510 -33.82 -2.32 1.90
C GLU A 510 -32.96 -1.61 2.94
N THR A 511 -32.58 -2.32 4.01
CA THR A 511 -31.77 -1.76 5.08
C THR A 511 -30.44 -1.23 4.55
N LEU A 512 -29.80 -1.99 3.65
CA LEU A 512 -28.55 -1.59 3.00
C LEU A 512 -28.71 -0.31 2.17
N PHE A 513 -29.67 -0.27 1.25
CA PHE A 513 -29.86 0.89 0.37
C PHE A 513 -30.39 2.11 1.13
N GLN A 514 -31.24 1.91 2.13
CA GLN A 514 -31.74 3.00 2.98
C GLN A 514 -30.59 3.65 3.75
N ARG A 515 -29.69 2.86 4.35
CA ARG A 515 -28.47 3.38 4.99
C ARG A 515 -27.61 4.15 3.99
N GLN A 516 -27.44 3.66 2.76
CA GLN A 516 -26.68 4.37 1.73
C GLN A 516 -27.31 5.71 1.33
N ILE A 517 -28.64 5.80 1.26
CA ILE A 517 -29.34 7.07 1.00
C ILE A 517 -29.21 8.02 2.19
N GLU A 518 -29.23 7.51 3.42
CA GLU A 518 -29.01 8.33 4.63
C GLU A 518 -27.59 8.89 4.68
N GLU A 519 -26.59 8.10 4.31
CA GLU A 519 -25.18 8.52 4.23
C GLU A 519 -24.90 9.44 3.03
N ALA A 520 -25.53 9.17 1.89
CA ALA A 520 -25.38 9.90 0.63
C ALA A 520 -26.74 10.06 -0.08
N PRO A 521 -27.50 11.13 0.23
CA PRO A 521 -28.86 11.33 -0.30
C PRO A 521 -28.96 11.43 -1.82
N ASP A 522 -27.87 11.79 -2.48
CA ASP A 522 -27.72 11.93 -3.94
C ASP A 522 -27.15 10.68 -4.62
N SER A 523 -27.03 9.56 -3.90
CA SER A 523 -26.50 8.31 -4.44
C SER A 523 -27.45 7.67 -5.46
N LEU A 524 -27.20 7.93 -6.75
CA LEU A 524 -27.96 7.35 -7.86
C LEU A 524 -28.10 5.82 -7.75
N GLY A 525 -27.00 5.13 -7.44
CA GLY A 525 -26.98 3.67 -7.31
C GLY A 525 -27.87 3.16 -6.18
N ALA A 526 -27.95 3.88 -5.06
CA ALA A 526 -28.80 3.48 -3.94
C ALA A 526 -30.29 3.70 -4.25
N HIS A 527 -30.66 4.80 -4.92
CA HIS A 527 -32.03 5.03 -5.38
C HIS A 527 -32.47 3.98 -6.41
N LEU A 528 -31.62 3.66 -7.40
CA LEU A 528 -31.90 2.58 -8.36
C LEU A 528 -32.01 1.21 -7.69
N GLY A 529 -31.12 0.92 -6.75
CA GLY A 529 -31.13 -0.32 -6.00
C GLY A 529 -32.40 -0.50 -5.17
N LEU A 530 -32.83 0.53 -4.44
CA LEU A 530 -34.06 0.49 -3.65
C LEU A 530 -35.31 0.41 -4.55
N ALA A 531 -35.32 1.13 -5.68
CA ALA A 531 -36.40 1.00 -6.67
C ALA A 531 -36.53 -0.45 -7.17
N TYR A 532 -35.40 -1.08 -7.51
CA TYR A 532 -35.36 -2.47 -7.94
C TYR A 532 -35.84 -3.43 -6.85
N VAL A 533 -35.44 -3.23 -5.59
CA VAL A 533 -35.92 -4.05 -4.47
C VAL A 533 -37.45 -3.93 -4.32
N ARG A 534 -38.00 -2.72 -4.35
CA ARG A 534 -39.44 -2.46 -4.27
C ARG A 534 -40.21 -3.08 -5.43
N GLU A 535 -39.68 -3.01 -6.65
CA GLU A 535 -40.21 -3.68 -7.84
C GLU A 535 -40.29 -5.20 -7.60
N ARG A 536 -39.21 -5.82 -7.13
CA ARG A 536 -39.16 -7.28 -6.88
C ARG A 536 -40.07 -7.73 -5.74
N GLN A 537 -40.45 -6.83 -4.83
CA GLN A 537 -41.46 -7.07 -3.79
C GLN A 537 -42.91 -6.90 -4.27
N GLY A 538 -43.14 -6.39 -5.48
CA GLY A 538 -44.47 -6.03 -5.99
C GLY A 538 -45.01 -4.72 -5.43
N ARG A 539 -44.15 -3.83 -4.89
CA ARG A 539 -44.54 -2.50 -4.40
C ARG A 539 -44.30 -1.43 -5.48
N ALA A 540 -45.04 -1.54 -6.59
CA ALA A 540 -44.79 -0.75 -7.80
C ALA A 540 -44.84 0.77 -7.57
N GLY A 541 -45.80 1.28 -6.80
CA GLY A 541 -45.91 2.72 -6.52
C GLY A 541 -44.72 3.29 -5.72
N GLU A 542 -44.12 2.49 -4.82
CA GLU A 542 -42.89 2.89 -4.14
C GLU A 542 -41.68 2.83 -5.07
N ALA A 543 -41.59 1.79 -5.90
CA ALA A 543 -40.53 1.62 -6.89
C ALA A 543 -40.50 2.77 -7.90
N GLU A 544 -41.67 3.20 -8.39
CA GLU A 544 -41.79 4.36 -9.28
C GLU A 544 -41.19 5.63 -8.67
N ARG A 545 -41.50 5.92 -7.40
CA ARG A 545 -40.99 7.11 -6.72
C ARG A 545 -39.46 7.12 -6.71
N PHE A 546 -38.82 6.00 -6.39
CA PHE A 546 -37.37 5.90 -6.37
C PHE A 546 -36.74 5.92 -7.77
N TYR A 547 -37.39 5.32 -8.78
CA TYR A 547 -36.94 5.46 -10.17
C TYR A 547 -37.02 6.92 -10.65
N ARG A 548 -38.08 7.66 -10.31
CA ARG A 548 -38.20 9.09 -10.59
C ARG A 548 -37.14 9.93 -9.85
N SER A 549 -36.83 9.58 -8.60
CA SER A 549 -35.71 10.19 -7.87
C SER A 549 -34.36 9.93 -8.55
N ALA A 550 -34.11 8.70 -9.02
CA ALA A 550 -32.90 8.36 -9.78
C ALA A 550 -32.80 9.16 -11.09
N ILE A 551 -33.91 9.30 -11.83
CA ILE A 551 -33.99 10.14 -13.04
C ILE A 551 -33.68 11.60 -12.73
N ALA A 552 -34.22 12.15 -11.63
CA ALA A 552 -33.96 13.54 -11.24
C ALA A 552 -32.49 13.78 -10.87
N LEU A 553 -31.82 12.78 -10.25
CA LEU A 553 -30.41 12.84 -9.90
C LEU A 553 -29.50 12.71 -11.13
N ALA A 554 -29.86 11.88 -12.10
CA ALA A 554 -29.09 11.66 -13.32
C ALA A 554 -30.00 11.54 -14.56
N PRO A 555 -30.39 12.68 -15.17
CA PRO A 555 -31.31 12.71 -16.32
C PRO A 555 -30.78 12.00 -17.57
N GLU A 556 -29.46 11.80 -17.68
CA GLU A 556 -28.84 11.07 -18.80
C GLU A 556 -28.71 9.56 -18.56
N HIS A 557 -29.20 9.03 -17.42
CA HIS A 557 -29.07 7.62 -17.08
C HIS A 557 -30.19 6.75 -17.67
N GLN A 558 -29.96 6.24 -18.90
CA GLN A 558 -30.93 5.44 -19.67
C GLN A 558 -31.62 4.32 -18.88
N GLU A 559 -30.89 3.57 -18.06
CA GLU A 559 -31.45 2.40 -17.36
C GLU A 559 -32.63 2.76 -16.46
N ALA A 560 -32.61 3.94 -15.82
CA ALA A 560 -33.67 4.37 -14.90
C ALA A 560 -35.01 4.54 -15.64
N TYR A 561 -34.97 5.16 -16.82
CA TYR A 561 -36.13 5.31 -17.70
C TYR A 561 -36.64 3.97 -18.21
N LEU A 562 -35.74 3.09 -18.67
CA LEU A 562 -36.12 1.79 -19.21
C LEU A 562 -36.75 0.88 -18.13
N ARG A 563 -36.22 0.89 -16.90
CA ARG A 563 -36.81 0.12 -15.80
C ARG A 563 -38.15 0.67 -15.36
N LEU A 564 -38.30 1.99 -15.23
CA LEU A 564 -39.57 2.61 -14.92
C LEU A 564 -40.63 2.37 -16.00
N CYS A 565 -40.26 2.52 -17.27
CA CYS A 565 -41.13 2.21 -18.41
C CYS A 565 -41.63 0.76 -18.34
N ARG A 566 -40.72 -0.19 -18.10
CA ARG A 566 -41.07 -1.61 -17.96
C ARG A 566 -41.99 -1.88 -16.78
N LEU A 567 -41.72 -1.27 -15.63
CA LEU A 567 -42.54 -1.38 -14.41
C LEU A 567 -43.98 -0.92 -14.69
N LEU A 568 -44.15 0.27 -15.30
CA LEU A 568 -45.47 0.83 -15.61
C LEU A 568 -46.25 -0.06 -16.58
N ILE A 569 -45.59 -0.58 -17.62
CA ILE A 569 -46.20 -1.52 -18.57
C ILE A 569 -46.64 -2.82 -17.88
N GLN A 570 -45.84 -3.35 -16.95
CA GLN A 570 -46.17 -4.56 -16.19
C GLN A 570 -47.39 -4.37 -15.29
N GLU A 571 -47.57 -3.17 -14.73
CA GLU A 571 -48.75 -2.80 -13.93
C GLU A 571 -49.98 -2.45 -14.80
N GLY A 572 -49.84 -2.48 -16.13
CA GLY A 572 -50.92 -2.19 -17.08
C GLY A 572 -51.03 -0.72 -17.50
N ASP A 573 -50.17 0.15 -16.99
CA ASP A 573 -50.09 1.56 -17.41
C ASP A 573 -49.20 1.73 -18.65
N LEU A 574 -49.75 1.31 -19.79
CA LEU A 574 -49.11 1.46 -21.10
C LEU A 574 -48.85 2.93 -21.47
N GLN A 575 -49.73 3.85 -21.03
CA GLN A 575 -49.63 5.27 -21.36
C GLN A 575 -48.51 5.95 -20.56
N GLY A 576 -48.40 5.69 -19.26
CA GLY A 576 -47.30 6.16 -18.43
C GLY A 576 -45.95 5.59 -18.88
N GLY A 577 -45.91 4.29 -19.24
CA GLY A 577 -44.71 3.67 -19.80
C GLY A 577 -44.25 4.33 -21.11
N ARG A 578 -45.19 4.67 -22.00
CA ARG A 578 -44.93 5.44 -23.23
C ARG A 578 -44.36 6.83 -22.93
N GLU A 579 -44.95 7.53 -21.96
CA GLU A 579 -44.54 8.88 -21.57
C GLU A 579 -43.11 8.91 -21.01
N VAL A 580 -42.77 7.99 -20.10
CA VAL A 580 -41.41 7.85 -19.56
C VAL A 580 -40.39 7.57 -20.66
N LEU A 581 -40.72 6.70 -21.63
CA LEU A 581 -39.81 6.41 -22.73
C LEU A 581 -39.68 7.60 -23.71
N ALA A 582 -40.75 8.37 -23.91
CA ALA A 582 -40.71 9.61 -24.68
C ALA A 582 -39.87 10.70 -23.99
N GLU A 583 -39.90 10.79 -22.66
CA GLU A 583 -39.01 11.68 -21.88
C GLU A 583 -37.53 11.35 -22.15
N TRP A 584 -37.15 10.06 -22.14
CA TRP A 584 -35.79 9.64 -22.47
C TRP A 584 -35.41 10.02 -23.91
N LEU A 585 -36.29 9.77 -24.87
CA LEU A 585 -36.04 10.06 -26.29
C LEU A 585 -36.01 11.57 -26.59
N ALA A 586 -36.59 12.42 -25.74
CA ALA A 586 -36.41 13.86 -25.82
C ALA A 586 -34.97 14.29 -25.48
N ILE A 587 -34.31 13.54 -24.59
CA ILE A 587 -32.90 13.76 -24.19
C ILE A 587 -31.95 13.11 -25.19
N ARG A 588 -32.24 11.89 -25.63
CA ARG A 588 -31.46 11.12 -26.62
C ARG A 588 -32.32 10.69 -27.81
N PRO A 589 -32.56 11.59 -28.78
CA PRO A 589 -33.34 11.29 -29.98
C PRO A 589 -32.70 10.23 -30.88
N ASP A 590 -31.40 9.99 -30.72
CA ASP A 590 -30.57 9.06 -31.50
C ASP A 590 -30.62 7.61 -31.01
N ASP A 591 -31.28 7.33 -29.88
CA ASP A 591 -31.43 5.97 -29.35
C ASP A 591 -32.41 5.13 -30.19
N ALA A 592 -31.87 4.44 -31.20
CA ALA A 592 -32.63 3.59 -32.11
C ALA A 592 -33.38 2.45 -31.40
N ALA A 593 -32.84 1.91 -30.29
CA ALA A 593 -33.48 0.87 -29.52
C ALA A 593 -34.70 1.41 -28.75
N GLY A 594 -34.53 2.56 -28.08
CA GLY A 594 -35.63 3.28 -27.43
C GLY A 594 -36.75 3.65 -28.40
N GLN A 595 -36.41 4.13 -29.60
CA GLN A 595 -37.41 4.45 -30.64
C GLN A 595 -38.17 3.20 -31.11
N ALA A 596 -37.50 2.05 -31.24
CA ALA A 596 -38.15 0.80 -31.63
C ALA A 596 -39.15 0.35 -30.55
N GLN A 597 -38.73 0.41 -29.29
CA GLN A 597 -39.57 0.05 -28.15
C GLN A 597 -40.77 1.01 -28.00
N LEU A 598 -40.60 2.32 -28.25
CA LEU A 598 -41.71 3.28 -28.25
C LEU A 598 -42.75 2.94 -29.31
N ARG A 599 -42.32 2.58 -30.53
CA ARG A 599 -43.23 2.16 -31.62
C ARG A 599 -44.00 0.88 -31.27
N GLU A 600 -43.39 -0.05 -30.54
CA GLU A 600 -44.08 -1.26 -30.07
C GLU A 600 -45.15 -0.93 -29.04
N ILE A 601 -44.85 -0.04 -28.09
CA ILE A 601 -45.81 0.43 -27.09
C ILE A 601 -46.97 1.18 -27.78
N ASP A 602 -46.70 2.07 -28.73
CA ASP A 602 -47.72 2.79 -29.50
C ASP A 602 -48.67 1.83 -30.27
N ARG A 603 -48.11 0.76 -30.85
CA ARG A 603 -48.91 -0.29 -31.51
C ARG A 603 -49.78 -1.05 -30.52
N ALA A 604 -49.25 -1.39 -29.34
CA ALA A 604 -50.00 -2.09 -28.30
C ALA A 604 -51.18 -1.24 -27.77
N ILE A 605 -50.95 0.05 -27.55
CA ILE A 605 -52.00 1.02 -27.19
C ILE A 605 -53.09 1.08 -28.27
N SER A 606 -52.67 1.19 -29.54
CA SER A 606 -53.59 1.27 -30.68
C SER A 606 -54.42 -0.02 -30.87
N ALA A 607 -53.82 -1.19 -30.64
CA ALA A 607 -54.49 -2.48 -30.73
C ALA A 607 -55.51 -2.70 -29.59
N GLY A 608 -55.21 -2.25 -28.37
CA GLY A 608 -56.14 -2.31 -27.23
C GLY A 608 -57.36 -1.41 -27.40
N ALA A 609 -57.21 -0.24 -28.04
CA ALA A 609 -58.32 0.65 -28.35
C ALA A 609 -59.27 0.11 -29.44
N GLY A 610 -58.79 -0.76 -30.33
CA GLY A 610 -59.59 -1.37 -31.40
C GLY A 610 -60.52 -2.50 -30.95
N ALA A 611 -60.20 -3.22 -29.85
CA ALA A 611 -60.99 -4.36 -29.36
C ALA A 611 -62.23 -3.97 -28.54
N GLY A 612 -62.32 -2.73 -28.05
CA GLY A 612 -63.46 -2.22 -27.27
C GLY A 612 -64.60 -1.60 -28.10
N GLY A 613 -64.46 -1.54 -29.43
CA GLY A 613 -65.35 -0.77 -30.32
C GLY A 613 -66.40 -1.57 -31.10
N GLU A 614 -66.41 -2.90 -31.06
CA GLU A 614 -67.25 -3.73 -31.95
C GLU A 614 -68.43 -4.47 -31.29
N THR A 615 -68.82 -4.15 -30.05
CA THR A 615 -70.03 -4.76 -29.43
C THR A 615 -71.02 -3.73 -28.86
N SER A 616 -71.55 -2.85 -29.70
CA SER A 616 -72.88 -2.23 -29.47
C SER A 616 -73.40 -1.58 -30.75
N GLY A 617 -74.25 -2.28 -31.51
CA GLY A 617 -74.93 -1.64 -32.65
C GLY A 617 -75.49 -2.57 -33.71
N ALA A 618 -76.30 -3.56 -33.34
CA ALA A 618 -77.24 -4.20 -34.26
C ALA A 618 -78.37 -4.86 -33.44
N ASP A 619 -79.42 -4.08 -33.14
CA ASP A 619 -80.83 -4.54 -33.07
C ASP A 619 -81.75 -3.35 -32.74
N SER A 620 -82.26 -2.71 -33.80
CA SER A 620 -83.67 -2.30 -34.02
C SER A 620 -83.76 -1.35 -35.22
#